data_AF-Q4U312-F1
#
_entry.id   AF-Q4U312-F1
#
_cell.length_a   1.000
_cell.length_b   1.000
_cell.length_c   1.000
_cell.angle_alpha   90.00
_cell.angle_beta   90.00
_cell.angle_gamma   90.00
#
_symmetry.space_group_name_H-M   'P 1'
#
loop_
_entity.id
_entity.type
_entity.pdbx_description
1 polymer ?
#
loop_
_entity_poly.entity_id
_entity_poly.type
_entity_poly.pdbx_seq_one_letter_code
_entity_poly.pdbx_strand_id
1 'polypeptide(L)'
;MPSEIKGLEFSEGLAPGKKQRLSKKLRRKLQMWLWSQTFCPVLYAWIDLGSRFWPRYVKVGSCFSKRSCSVPEGMVCKPSKSVHLTVLRWRCQRRGGQRCGWIPIQYPIISECKCSC
;
A
#
# COMPACT_ATOMS: atom_id res chain seq x y z
N MET A 1 1.69 -6.40 12.95
CA MET A 1 0.29 -6.05 13.27
C MET A 1 0.25 -4.58 13.66
N PRO A 2 -0.68 -3.79 13.12
CA PRO A 2 -0.88 -2.40 13.53
C PRO A 2 -1.20 -2.27 15.03
N SER A 3 -0.80 -1.16 15.65
CA SER A 3 -1.02 -0.84 17.06
C SER A 3 -2.51 -0.86 17.43
N GLU A 4 -3.33 -0.37 16.51
CA GLU A 4 -4.79 -0.23 16.65
C GLU A 4 -5.44 -1.60 16.82
N ILE A 5 -4.96 -2.61 16.10
CA ILE A 5 -5.46 -4.00 16.20
C ILE A 5 -4.87 -4.70 17.43
N LYS A 6 -3.58 -4.46 17.73
CA LYS A 6 -2.90 -5.07 18.89
C LYS A 6 -3.56 -4.63 20.21
N GLY A 7 -4.05 -3.40 20.28
CA GLY A 7 -4.72 -2.82 21.45
C GLY A 7 -6.13 -3.35 21.73
N LEU A 8 -6.77 -4.06 20.79
CA LEU A 8 -8.14 -4.55 20.98
C LEU A 8 -8.20 -5.64 22.05
N GLU A 9 -8.91 -5.37 23.16
CA GLU A 9 -9.13 -6.28 24.29
C GLU A 9 -10.43 -7.09 24.18
N PHE A 10 -11.40 -6.62 23.37
CA PHE A 10 -12.74 -7.22 23.20
C PHE A 10 -13.44 -7.53 24.54
N SER A 11 -13.36 -6.60 25.48
CA SER A 11 -13.84 -6.76 26.86
C SER A 11 -15.30 -6.36 27.09
N GLU A 12 -15.95 -5.73 26.10
CA GLU A 12 -17.30 -5.18 26.20
C GLU A 12 -18.20 -5.87 25.19
N GLY A 13 -19.36 -6.39 25.63
CA GLY A 13 -20.30 -7.04 24.70
C GLY A 13 -21.34 -8.00 25.26
N LEU A 14 -21.40 -8.25 26.58
CA LEU A 14 -22.49 -9.03 27.18
C LEU A 14 -23.02 -8.33 28.43
N ALA A 15 -24.32 -8.57 28.67
CA ALA A 15 -25.20 -7.96 29.68
C ALA A 15 -24.50 -7.47 30.97
N PRO A 16 -24.99 -6.36 31.58
CA PRO A 16 -24.42 -5.80 32.79
C PRO A 16 -24.29 -6.90 33.86
N GLY A 17 -23.05 -7.20 34.26
CA GLY A 17 -22.72 -8.22 35.26
C GLY A 17 -21.85 -9.39 34.79
N LYS A 18 -21.68 -9.64 33.48
CA LYS A 18 -20.80 -10.71 32.97
C LYS A 18 -19.55 -10.16 32.26
N LYS A 19 -18.47 -9.92 33.01
CA LYS A 19 -17.13 -9.64 32.44
C LYS A 19 -16.48 -10.93 31.92
N GLN A 20 -17.01 -11.52 30.85
CA GLN A 20 -16.23 -12.56 30.15
C GLN A 20 -15.21 -11.88 29.24
N ARG A 21 -13.98 -11.76 29.75
CA ARG A 21 -12.81 -11.52 28.90
C ARG A 21 -12.70 -12.69 27.92
N LEU A 22 -12.65 -12.39 26.62
CA LEU A 22 -12.31 -13.41 25.62
C LEU A 22 -11.02 -14.12 26.05
N SER A 23 -10.96 -15.44 25.84
CA SER A 23 -9.73 -16.17 26.11
C SER A 23 -8.57 -15.54 25.35
N LYS A 24 -7.37 -15.51 25.93
CA LYS A 24 -6.17 -14.95 25.28
C LYS A 24 -5.96 -15.53 23.87
N LYS A 25 -6.30 -16.81 23.69
CA LYS A 25 -6.23 -17.52 22.40
C LYS A 25 -7.25 -16.99 21.39
N LEU A 26 -8.51 -16.81 21.78
CA LEU A 26 -9.56 -16.28 20.91
C LEU A 26 -9.29 -14.83 20.53
N ARG A 27 -8.89 -14.01 21.51
CA ARG A 27 -8.46 -12.63 21.27
C ARG A 27 -7.36 -12.54 20.21
N ARG A 28 -6.29 -13.33 20.35
CA ARG A 28 -5.19 -13.34 19.37
C ARG A 28 -5.67 -13.80 17.99
N LYS A 29 -6.56 -14.78 17.91
CA LYS A 29 -7.15 -15.22 16.63
C LYS A 29 -7.96 -14.10 15.96
N LEU A 30 -8.79 -13.37 16.71
CA LEU A 30 -9.57 -12.24 16.20
C LEU A 30 -8.67 -11.09 15.73
N GLN A 31 -7.64 -10.75 16.49
CA GLN A 31 -6.66 -9.74 16.08
C GLN A 31 -5.95 -10.13 14.77
N MET A 32 -5.54 -11.40 14.64
CA MET A 32 -4.92 -11.90 13.42
C MET A 32 -5.89 -11.90 12.23
N TRP A 33 -7.15 -12.28 12.46
CA TRP A 33 -8.19 -12.23 11.43
C TRP A 33 -8.43 -10.79 10.95
N LEU A 34 -8.64 -9.85 11.87
CA LEU A 34 -8.79 -8.42 11.55
C LEU A 34 -7.59 -7.89 10.78
N TRP A 35 -6.38 -8.26 11.20
CA TRP A 35 -5.17 -7.84 10.48
C TRP A 35 -5.14 -8.42 9.07
N SER A 36 -5.47 -9.70 8.88
CA SER A 36 -5.47 -10.32 7.54
C SER A 36 -6.52 -9.71 6.59
N GLN A 37 -7.66 -9.28 7.14
CA GLN A 37 -8.74 -8.63 6.40
C GLN A 37 -8.37 -7.19 6.01
N THR A 38 -7.77 -6.45 6.93
CA THR A 38 -7.45 -5.02 6.76
C THR A 38 -6.08 -4.74 6.16
N PHE A 39 -5.22 -5.77 6.07
CA PHE A 39 -3.89 -5.65 5.50
C PHE A 39 -3.94 -5.42 3.99
N CYS A 40 -3.26 -4.36 3.56
CA CYS A 40 -3.13 -3.96 2.17
C CYS A 40 -1.70 -4.20 1.66
N PRO A 41 -1.45 -5.31 0.94
CA PRO A 41 -0.14 -5.57 0.37
C PRO A 41 0.14 -4.63 -0.80
N VAL A 42 1.43 -4.30 -0.99
CA VAL A 42 1.94 -3.70 -2.22
C VAL A 42 2.29 -4.84 -3.18
N LEU A 43 1.65 -4.85 -4.34
CA LEU A 43 1.98 -5.75 -5.44
C LEU A 43 3.04 -5.09 -6.32
N TYR A 44 4.08 -5.84 -6.68
CA TYR A 44 5.15 -5.31 -7.53
C TYR A 44 5.08 -5.91 -8.93
N ALA A 45 5.20 -5.05 -9.93
CA ALA A 45 5.32 -5.45 -11.33
C ALA A 45 6.40 -4.63 -12.03
N TRP A 46 7.00 -5.21 -13.06
CA TRP A 46 7.88 -4.47 -13.97
C TRP A 46 7.02 -3.75 -14.99
N ILE A 47 7.27 -2.45 -15.18
CA ILE A 47 6.64 -1.65 -16.22
C ILE A 47 7.69 -1.15 -17.20
N ASP A 48 7.27 -0.94 -18.44
CA ASP A 48 8.07 -0.35 -19.51
C ASP A 48 7.80 1.15 -19.59
N LEU A 49 8.80 1.98 -19.27
CA LEU A 49 8.73 3.44 -19.39
C LEU A 49 8.98 3.93 -20.83
N GLY A 50 9.44 3.04 -21.72
CA GLY A 50 9.75 3.33 -23.11
C GLY A 50 11.19 3.80 -23.36
N SER A 51 11.53 4.01 -24.62
CA SER A 51 12.90 4.29 -25.10
C SER A 51 13.48 5.62 -24.63
N ARG A 52 12.65 6.53 -24.11
CA ARG A 52 13.11 7.82 -23.56
C ARG A 52 13.51 7.74 -22.10
N PHE A 53 13.53 6.55 -21.50
CA PHE A 53 13.91 6.37 -20.10
C PHE A 53 15.02 5.34 -19.98
N TRP A 54 15.92 5.57 -19.03
CA TRP A 54 16.98 4.65 -18.69
C TRP A 54 17.11 4.54 -17.15
N PRO A 55 17.01 3.33 -16.56
CA PRO A 55 16.61 2.08 -17.20
C PRO A 55 15.18 2.12 -17.77
N ARG A 56 14.94 1.44 -18.90
CA ARG A 56 13.63 1.39 -19.57
C ARG A 56 12.57 0.69 -18.72
N TYR A 57 12.96 -0.40 -18.04
CA TYR A 57 12.08 -1.17 -17.18
C TYR A 57 12.31 -0.81 -15.72
N VAL A 58 11.22 -0.54 -14.99
CA VAL A 58 11.28 -0.23 -13.56
C VAL A 58 10.27 -1.07 -12.79
N LYS A 59 10.63 -1.47 -11.58
CA LYS A 59 9.75 -2.21 -10.67
C LYS A 59 8.89 -1.22 -9.91
N VAL A 60 7.58 -1.26 -10.12
CA VAL A 60 6.61 -0.32 -9.53
C VAL A 60 5.63 -1.07 -8.64
N GLY A 61 5.29 -0.46 -7.51
CA GLY A 61 4.26 -0.95 -6.59
C GLY A 61 2.85 -0.53 -7.01
N SER A 62 1.86 -1.35 -6.73
CA SER A 62 0.43 -1.05 -6.86
C SER A 62 -0.35 -1.66 -5.69
N CYS A 63 -1.51 -1.08 -5.36
CA CYS A 63 -2.36 -1.58 -4.28
C CYS A 63 -3.42 -2.54 -4.83
N PHE A 64 -3.70 -3.61 -4.08
CA PHE A 64 -4.75 -4.56 -4.44
C PHE A 64 -6.15 -4.03 -4.06
N SER A 65 -6.94 -3.60 -5.05
CA SER A 65 -8.24 -2.94 -4.83
C SER A 65 -9.47 -3.80 -5.18
N LYS A 66 -9.31 -5.09 -5.50
CA LYS A 66 -10.44 -5.95 -5.93
C LYS A 66 -11.32 -6.47 -4.79
N ARG A 67 -10.97 -6.22 -3.53
CA ARG A 67 -11.73 -6.63 -2.34
C ARG A 67 -11.84 -5.47 -1.36
N SER A 68 -12.88 -5.48 -0.53
CA SER A 68 -12.94 -4.57 0.60
C SER A 68 -11.91 -4.95 1.67
N CYS A 69 -11.28 -3.95 2.28
CA CYS A 69 -10.34 -4.11 3.38
C CYS A 69 -10.94 -3.75 4.74
N SER A 70 -12.24 -3.42 4.81
CA SER A 70 -12.92 -3.05 6.05
C SER A 70 -13.99 -4.04 6.46
N VAL A 71 -14.42 -3.92 7.72
CA VAL A 71 -15.60 -4.58 8.27
C VAL A 71 -16.44 -3.50 8.98
N PRO A 72 -17.69 -3.23 8.55
CA PRO A 72 -18.34 -3.77 7.37
C PRO A 72 -17.64 -3.35 6.06
N GLU A 73 -18.06 -3.95 4.95
CA GLU A 73 -17.50 -3.63 3.63
C GLU A 73 -17.74 -2.16 3.25
N GLY A 74 -16.75 -1.54 2.60
CA GLY A 74 -16.86 -0.17 2.08
C GLY A 74 -15.52 0.51 1.77
N MET A 75 -14.45 0.16 2.49
CA MET A 75 -13.11 0.69 2.24
C MET A 75 -12.32 -0.22 1.30
N VAL A 76 -11.37 0.36 0.57
CA VAL A 76 -10.46 -0.37 -0.34
C VAL A 76 -9.00 0.02 -0.08
N CYS A 77 -8.08 -0.84 -0.49
CA CYS A 77 -6.65 -0.54 -0.36
C CYS A 77 -6.25 0.57 -1.34
N LYS A 78 -5.74 1.68 -0.79
CA LYS A 78 -5.22 2.83 -1.55
C LYS A 78 -3.76 3.10 -1.21
N PRO A 79 -3.00 3.77 -2.11
CA PRO A 79 -1.63 4.15 -1.84
C PRO A 79 -1.55 5.07 -0.62
N SER A 80 -0.63 4.78 0.30
CA SER A 80 -0.42 5.60 1.51
C SER A 80 0.94 6.27 1.57
N LYS A 81 1.96 5.68 0.93
CA LYS A 81 3.27 6.29 0.78
C LYS A 81 3.84 5.99 -0.60
N SER A 82 4.62 6.94 -1.09
CA SER A 82 5.44 6.81 -2.28
C SER A 82 6.90 7.08 -1.95
N VAL A 83 7.80 6.44 -2.69
CA VAL A 83 9.23 6.74 -2.72
C VAL A 83 9.61 7.11 -4.14
N HIS A 84 10.74 7.80 -4.31
CA HIS A 84 11.20 8.21 -5.63
C HIS A 84 12.38 7.37 -6.07
N LEU A 85 12.33 6.89 -7.31
CA LEU A 85 13.48 6.33 -8.01
C LEU A 85 14.12 7.43 -8.84
N THR A 86 15.44 7.53 -8.79
CA THR A 86 16.17 8.37 -9.75
C THR A 86 16.34 7.58 -11.03
N VAL A 87 15.71 8.07 -12.11
CA VAL A 87 15.83 7.50 -13.46
C VAL A 87 16.29 8.58 -14.42
N LEU A 88 16.88 8.18 -15.54
CA LEU A 88 17.29 9.12 -16.59
C LEU A 88 16.16 9.26 -17.60
N ARG A 89 15.87 10.50 -18.01
CA ARG A 89 14.96 10.81 -19.11
C ARG A 89 15.72 11.45 -20.26
N TRP A 90 15.53 10.92 -21.46
CA TRP A 90 16.05 11.51 -22.69
C TRP A 90 15.23 12.74 -23.05
N ARG A 91 15.85 13.91 -22.97
CA ARG A 91 15.20 15.20 -23.24
C ARG A 91 16.02 16.01 -24.23
N CYS A 92 15.35 16.59 -25.22
CA CYS A 92 15.91 17.52 -26.19
C CYS A 92 15.55 18.96 -25.81
N GLN A 93 16.51 19.89 -25.91
CA GLN A 93 16.29 21.28 -25.51
C GLN A 93 15.48 22.09 -26.53
N ARG A 94 15.55 21.74 -27.82
CA ARG A 94 14.86 22.46 -28.91
C ARG A 94 13.78 21.61 -29.58
N ARG A 95 12.75 22.27 -30.10
CA ARG A 95 11.77 21.65 -31.01
C ARG A 95 12.54 21.13 -32.24
N GLY A 96 12.30 19.89 -32.64
CA GLY A 96 13.04 19.22 -33.73
C GLY A 96 14.15 18.25 -33.29
N GLY A 97 14.28 17.94 -32.00
CA GLY A 97 15.18 16.86 -31.55
C GLY A 97 16.67 17.23 -31.54
N GLN A 98 17.00 18.52 -31.56
CA GLN A 98 18.39 18.99 -31.43
C GLN A 98 18.78 19.16 -29.95
N ARG A 99 20.06 18.87 -29.63
CA ARG A 99 20.65 18.95 -28.29
C ARG A 99 19.89 18.10 -27.26
N CYS A 100 19.97 16.79 -27.42
CA CYS A 100 19.37 15.82 -26.51
C CYS A 100 20.41 15.25 -25.54
N GLY A 101 19.95 14.93 -24.34
CA GLY A 101 20.79 14.30 -23.33
C GLY A 101 19.94 13.59 -22.27
N TRP A 102 20.63 12.77 -21.48
CA TRP A 102 20.05 12.17 -20.29
C TRP A 102 20.03 13.17 -19.15
N ILE A 103 18.86 13.39 -18.57
CA ILE A 103 18.69 14.18 -17.35
C ILE A 103 18.16 13.30 -16.23
N PRO A 104 18.68 13.42 -14.99
CA PRO A 104 18.11 12.73 -13.85
C PRO A 104 16.73 13.31 -13.54
N ILE A 105 15.77 12.44 -13.30
CA ILE A 105 14.43 12.80 -12.83
C ILE A 105 14.03 11.92 -11.66
N GLN A 106 13.11 12.40 -10.84
CA GLN A 106 12.50 11.62 -9.75
C GLN A 106 11.20 10.98 -10.25
N TYR A 107 11.18 9.65 -10.30
CA TYR A 107 10.01 8.87 -10.70
C TYR A 107 9.32 8.28 -9.46
N PRO A 108 8.08 8.68 -9.13
CA PRO A 108 7.40 8.21 -7.93
C PRO A 108 6.91 6.77 -8.11
N ILE A 109 7.14 5.92 -7.11
CA ILE A 109 6.61 4.56 -7.01
C ILE A 109 5.88 4.37 -5.67
N ILE A 110 4.86 3.53 -5.65
CA ILE A 110 4.13 3.21 -4.41
C ILE A 110 4.99 2.28 -3.54
N SER A 111 5.17 2.65 -2.26
CA SER A 111 5.94 1.86 -1.29
C SER A 111 5.07 1.26 -0.17
N GLU A 112 3.90 1.86 0.10
CA GLU A 112 2.96 1.37 1.10
C GLU A 112 1.51 1.58 0.64
N CYS A 113 0.64 0.66 1.04
CA CYS A 113 -0.81 0.74 0.87
C CYS A 113 -1.50 0.68 2.22
N LYS A 114 -2.61 1.42 2.38
CA LYS A 114 -3.47 1.38 3.56
C LYS A 114 -4.93 1.24 3.16
N CYS A 115 -5.72 0.71 4.09
CA CYS A 115 -7.16 0.66 3.95
C CYS A 115 -7.75 2.07 4.11
N SER A 116 -8.50 2.55 3.12
CA SER A 116 -9.10 3.89 3.10
C SER A 116 -10.45 3.87 2.39
N CYS A 117 -11.35 4.79 2.78
CA CYS A 117 -12.52 5.17 1.98
C CYS A 117 -12.08 5.83 0.68
#